data_AF-A0A497BIC6-F1
#
_entry.id   AF-A0A497BIC6-F1
#
_cell.length_a   1.000
_cell.length_b   1.000
_cell.length_c   1.000
_cell.angle_alpha   90.00
_cell.angle_beta   90.00
_cell.angle_gamma   90.00
#
_symmetry.space_group_name_H-M   'P 1'
#
loop_
_entity.id
_entity.type
_entity.pdbx_description
1 polymer ?
#
loop_
_entity_poly.entity_id
_entity_poly.type
_entity_poly.pdbx_seq_one_letter_code
_entity_poly.pdbx_strand_id
1 'polypeptide(L)' 'MASILNNAATKKFILAKFQSMRPGMPITRVSKDALEKLEARLRAWIVEEVQRCPSIGKTFKL' A
#
# COMPACT_ATOMS: atom_id res chain seq x y z
N MET A 1 11.33 18.87 -0.04
CA MET A 1 11.90 18.56 1.29
C MET A 1 12.93 17.45 1.13
N ALA A 2 14.20 17.73 1.44
CA ALA A 2 15.25 16.70 1.43
C ALA A 2 15.10 15.84 2.69
N SER A 3 14.93 14.52 2.52
CA SER A 3 14.83 13.58 3.64
C SER A 3 16.20 13.48 4.33
N ILE A 4 16.23 13.69 5.65
CA ILE A 4 17.43 13.52 6.49
C ILE A 4 17.85 12.04 6.52
N LEU A 5 16.93 11.13 6.21
CA LEU A 5 17.16 9.70 6.20
C LEU A 5 17.63 9.22 4.83
N ASN A 6 18.68 8.40 4.83
CA ASN A 6 19.04 7.60 3.68
C ASN A 6 17.96 6.51 3.47
N ASN A 7 16.95 6.87 2.67
CA ASN A 7 15.78 6.04 2.41
C ASN A 7 16.12 4.61 1.93
N ALA A 8 17.24 4.45 1.21
CA ALA A 8 17.69 3.14 0.74
C ALA A 8 18.21 2.27 1.90
N ALA A 9 19.05 2.85 2.75
CA ALA A 9 19.58 2.18 3.94
C ALA A 9 18.45 1.83 4.93
N THR A 10 17.52 2.76 5.17
CA THR A 10 16.38 2.56 6.06
C THR A 10 15.48 1.43 5.58
N LYS A 11 15.16 1.36 4.28
CA LYS A 11 14.37 0.24 3.71
C LYS A 11 15.04 -1.10 3.91
N LYS A 12 16.36 -1.19 3.70
CA LYS A 12 17.12 -2.43 3.86
C LYS A 12 17.10 -2.89 5.32
N PHE A 13 17.27 -1.96 6.26
CA PHE A 13 17.22 -2.24 7.69
C PHE A 13 15.85 -2.77 8.12
N ILE A 14 14.76 -2.13 7.70
CA ILE A 14 13.39 -2.55 8.04
C ILE A 14 13.12 -3.97 7.53
N LEU A 15 13.47 -4.27 6.28
CA LEU A 15 13.30 -5.61 5.71
C LEU A 15 14.08 -6.68 6.49
N ALA A 16 15.34 -6.40 6.82
CA ALA A 16 16.17 -7.32 7.60
C ALA A 16 15.60 -7.55 9.01
N LYS A 17 15.11 -6.50 9.67
CA LYS A 17 14.46 -6.62 10.98
C LYS A 17 13.16 -7.41 10.92
N PHE A 18 12.34 -7.17 9.90
CA PHE A 18 11.10 -7.91 9.75
C PHE A 18 11.34 -9.41 9.52
N GLN A 19 12.32 -9.77 8.69
CA GLN A 19 12.73 -11.16 8.47
C GLN A 19 13.24 -11.81 9.76
N SER A 20 14.03 -11.08 10.57
CA SER A 20 14.50 -11.58 11.87
C SER A 20 13.37 -11.82 12.87
N MET A 21 12.31 -11.03 12.81
CA MET A 21 11.16 -11.13 13.72
C MET A 21 10.16 -12.21 13.28
N ARG A 22 10.12 -12.58 11.99
CA ARG A 22 9.18 -13.57 11.45
C ARG A 22 9.91 -14.61 10.58
N PRO A 23 10.74 -15.47 11.20
CA PRO A 23 11.38 -16.58 10.51
C PRO A 23 10.29 -17.56 10.02
N GLY A 24 10.04 -17.59 8.71
CA GLY A 24 8.95 -18.37 8.10
C GLY A 24 8.06 -17.55 7.16
N MET A 25 8.15 -16.23 7.21
CA MET A 25 7.49 -15.34 6.25
C MET A 25 8.56 -14.61 5.42
N PRO A 26 9.08 -15.23 4.33
CA PRO A 26 10.10 -14.63 3.49
C PRO A 26 9.48 -13.48 2.67
N ILE A 27 9.35 -12.32 3.30
CA ILE A 27 8.93 -11.10 2.63
C ILE A 27 10.14 -10.56 1.88
N THR A 28 10.11 -10.70 0.56
CA THR A 28 10.98 -9.98 -0.36
C THR A 28 10.44 -8.56 -0.54
N ARG A 29 11.29 -7.64 -1.02
CA ARG A 29 10.86 -6.27 -1.36
C ARG A 29 9.60 -6.38 -2.23
N VAL A 30 8.48 -5.84 -1.73
CA VAL A 30 7.19 -5.92 -2.45
C VAL A 30 7.43 -5.49 -3.89
N SER A 31 7.17 -6.39 -4.83
CA SER A 31 7.39 -6.10 -6.24
C SER A 31 6.49 -4.91 -6.62
N LYS A 32 6.98 -4.05 -7.50
CA LYS A 32 6.20 -2.89 -7.98
C LYS A 32 4.85 -3.36 -8.52
N ASP A 33 4.86 -4.48 -9.24
CA ASP A 33 3.68 -5.18 -9.75
C ASP A 33 2.69 -5.60 -8.64
N ALA A 34 3.17 -6.14 -7.51
CA ALA A 34 2.30 -6.51 -6.40
C ALA A 34 1.66 -5.28 -5.72
N LEU A 35 2.42 -4.18 -5.59
CA LEU A 35 1.90 -2.90 -5.09
C LEU A 35 0.83 -2.33 -6.03
N GLU A 36 1.10 -2.32 -7.33
CA GLU A 36 0.18 -1.82 -8.36
C GLU A 36 -1.13 -2.63 -8.39
N LYS A 37 -1.05 -3.97 -8.29
CA LYS A 37 -2.23 -4.84 -8.18
C LYS A 37 -3.06 -4.56 -6.94
N LEU A 38 -2.41 -4.30 -5.81
CA LEU A 38 -3.09 -4.03 -4.54
C LEU A 38 -3.74 -2.65 -4.54
N GLU A 39 -3.07 -1.63 -5.09
CA GLU A 39 -3.66 -0.31 -5.31
C GLU A 39 -4.85 -0.35 -6.28
N ALA A 40 -4.73 -1.09 -7.39
CA ALA A 40 -5.82 -1.25 -8.35
C ALA A 40 -7.06 -1.90 -7.70
N ARG A 41 -6.84 -2.94 -6.89
CA ARG A 41 -7.91 -3.62 -6.14
C ARG A 41 -8.58 -2.69 -5.12
N LEU A 42 -7.80 -1.91 -4.38
CA LEU A 42 -8.34 -0.94 -3.43
C LEU A 42 -9.16 0.15 -4.13
N ARG A 43 -8.71 0.67 -5.28
CA ARG A 43 -9.49 1.63 -6.06
C ARG A 43 -10.82 1.04 -6.53
N ALA A 44 -10.81 -0.21 -7.01
CA ALA A 44 -12.03 -0.89 -7.44
C ALA A 44 -13.03 -1.01 -6.29
N TRP A 45 -12.56 -1.41 -5.09
CA TRP A 45 -13.41 -1.47 -3.90
C TRP A 45 -13.96 -0.12 -3.45
N ILE A 46 -13.15 0.94 -3.52
CA ILE A 46 -13.63 2.29 -3.21
C ILE A 46 -14.74 2.69 -4.18
N VAL A 47 -14.56 2.46 -5.48
CA VAL A 47 -15.57 2.78 -6.50
C VAL A 47 -16.85 1.97 -6.26
N GLU A 48 -16.73 0.67 -6.02
CA GLU A 48 -17.85 -0.22 -5.73
C GLU A 48 -18.60 0.22 -4.47
N GLU A 49 -17.88 0.54 -3.39
CA GLU A 49 -18.48 0.97 -2.12
C GLU A 49 -19.14 2.34 -2.25
N VAL A 50 -18.56 3.27 -3.00
CA VAL A 50 -19.17 4.58 -3.33
C VAL A 50 -20.45 4.39 -4.16
N GLN A 51 -20.46 3.44 -5.09
CA GLN A 51 -21.65 3.12 -5.90
C GLN A 51 -22.72 2.39 -5.10
N ARG A 52 -22.32 1.51 -4.18
CA ARG A 52 -23.21 0.67 -3.37
C ARG A 52 -23.84 1.44 -2.21
N CYS A 53 -23.08 2.34 -1.61
CA CYS A 53 -23.49 3.20 -0.52
C CYS A 53 -23.46 4.67 -0.97
N PRO A 54 -24.32 5.09 -1.93
CA PRO A 54 -24.48 6.49 -2.23
C PRO A 54 -25.16 7.11 -1.01
N SER A 55 -24.36 7.61 -0.05
CA SER A 55 -24.88 8.33 1.10
C SER A 55 -25.86 9.37 0.58
N ILE A 56 -27.10 9.29 1.06
CA ILE A 56 -28.24 10.12 0.71
C ILE A 56 -27.77 11.56 0.41
N GLY A 57 -27.72 11.91 -0.88
CA GLY A 57 -27.81 13.30 -1.33
C GLY A 57 -26.55 14.11 -1.64
N LYS A 58 -25.32 13.58 -1.79
CA LYS A 58 -24.19 14.38 -2.32
C LYS A 58 -23.34 13.63 -3.33
N THR A 59 -23.80 13.68 -4.57
CA THR A 59 -23.06 13.47 -5.81
C THR A 59 -21.75 14.29 -5.81
N PHE A 60 -20.60 13.62 -5.75
CA PHE A 60 -19.38 14.21 -6.30
C PHE A 60 -19.55 14.27 -7.81
N LYS A 61 -19.71 15.48 -8.37
CA LYS A 61 -19.56 15.69 -9.82
C LYS A 61 -18.09 15.43 -10.16
N LEU A 62 -17.86 14.39 -10.96
CA LEU A 62 -16.61 14.23 -11.70
C LEU A 62 -16.44 15.36 -12.72
#